data_AF-A0A1G3RBA1-F1
#
_entry.id   AF-A0A1G3RBA1-F1
#
_cell.length_a   1.000
_cell.length_b   1.000
_cell.length_c   1.000
_cell.angle_alpha   90.00
_cell.angle_beta   90.00
_cell.angle_gamma   90.00
#
_symmetry.space_group_name_H-M   'P 1'
#
loop_
_entity.id
_entity.type
_entity.pdbx_description
1 polymer ?
#
loop_
_entity_poly.entity_id
_entity_poly.type
_entity_poly.pdbx_seq_one_letter_code
_entity_poly.pdbx_strand_id
1 'polypeptide(L)' 'MVPDLITVLDRETAAPITTEHLKYGQRGVIIGIPCDPFWRTEKALRQVGPRYFKYDLDYQPIEQLAARRA' A
#
# COMPACT_ATOMS: atom_id res chain seq x y z
N MET A 1 -2.11 -1.95 4.79
CA MET A 1 -3.24 -1.92 3.81
C MET A 1 -3.72 -0.48 3.69
N VAL A 2 -4.58 -0.12 2.73
CA VAL A 2 -5.09 1.27 2.58
C VAL A 2 -5.42 1.89 3.94
N PRO A 3 -4.96 3.12 4.25
CA PRO A 3 -4.36 4.13 3.36
C PRO A 3 -2.87 3.98 2.98
N ASP A 4 -2.11 3.02 3.56
CA ASP A 4 -0.71 2.85 3.14
C ASP A 4 -0.63 2.43 1.67
N LEU A 5 0.36 2.95 0.95
CA LEU A 5 0.52 2.69 -0.47
C LEU A 5 1.24 1.36 -0.71
N ILE A 6 0.76 0.62 -1.71
CA ILE A 6 1.44 -0.54 -2.28
C ILE A 6 1.81 -0.13 -3.70
N THR A 7 3.10 -0.06 -3.99
CA THR A 7 3.63 0.45 -5.27
C THR A 7 4.46 -0.61 -5.96
N VAL A 8 4.28 -0.75 -7.26
CA VAL A 8 5.13 -1.59 -8.12
C VAL A 8 6.20 -0.70 -8.75
N LEU A 9 7.46 -1.09 -8.59
CA LEU A 9 8.60 -0.44 -9.22
C LEU A 9 9.21 -1.38 -10.27
N ASP A 10 9.67 -0.82 -11.38
CA ASP A 10 10.54 -1.53 -12.30
C ASP A 10 11.86 -1.89 -11.62
N ARG A 11 12.28 -3.15 -11.72
CA ARG A 11 13.43 -3.69 -10.98
C ARG A 11 14.76 -3.06 -11.37
N GLU A 12 14.89 -2.56 -12.60
CA GLU A 12 16.16 -2.06 -13.12
C GLU A 12 16.27 -0.54 -12.95
N THR A 13 15.15 0.18 -13.12
CA THR A 13 15.13 1.65 -13.10
C THR A 13 14.60 2.25 -11.81
N ALA A 14 13.95 1.45 -10.95
CA ALA A 14 13.19 1.90 -9.79
C ALA A 14 12.06 2.90 -10.11
N ALA A 15 11.69 3.05 -11.39
CA ALA A 15 10.56 3.87 -11.80
C ALA A 15 9.24 3.17 -11.43
N PRO A 16 8.19 3.92 -11.05
CA PRO A 16 6.89 3.33 -10.77
C PRO A 16 6.23 2.76 -12.02
N ILE A 17 5.67 1.57 -11.91
CA ILE A 17 4.80 0.97 -12.92
C ILE A 17 3.36 1.25 -12.49
N THR A 18 2.65 2.09 -13.24
CA THR A 18 1.23 2.39 -12.95
C THR A 18 0.35 1.20 -13.32
N THR A 19 -0.85 1.13 -12.72
CA THR A 19 -1.81 0.04 -12.95
C THR A 19 -2.14 -0.15 -14.43
N GLU A 20 -2.23 0.94 -15.18
CA GLU A 20 -2.58 0.97 -16.61
C GLU A 20 -1.42 0.46 -17.50
N HIS A 21 -0.19 0.52 -17.00
CA HIS A 21 1.02 0.09 -17.70
C HIS A 21 1.55 -1.27 -17.25
N LEU A 22 0.89 -1.89 -16.26
CA LEU A 22 1.26 -3.20 -15.76
C LEU A 22 0.95 -4.28 -16.80
N LYS A 23 1.96 -5.05 -17.20
CA LYS A 23 1.84 -6.10 -18.23
C LYS A 23 2.69 -7.32 -17.90
N TYR A 24 2.28 -8.47 -18.45
CA TYR A 24 3.03 -9.71 -18.33
C TYR A 24 4.47 -9.55 -18.85
N GLY A 25 5.41 -10.21 -18.18
CA GLY A 25 6.84 -10.17 -18.51
C GLY A 25 7.63 -9.03 -17.86
N GLN A 26 6.97 -8.04 -17.23
CA GLN A 26 7.67 -7.03 -16.45
C GLN A 26 8.30 -7.62 -15.19
N ARG A 27 9.54 -7.22 -14.91
CA ARG A 27 10.25 -7.59 -13.68
C ARG A 27 10.06 -6.47 -12.67
N GLY A 28 9.06 -6.62 -11.80
CA GLY A 28 8.73 -5.63 -10.78
C GLY A 28 9.27 -5.97 -9.39
N VAL A 29 9.43 -4.93 -8.56
CA VAL A 29 9.61 -5.00 -7.10
C VAL A 29 8.40 -4.33 -6.46
N ILE A 30 7.81 -4.96 -5.44
CA ILE A 30 6.70 -4.38 -4.69
C ILE A 30 7.26 -3.72 -3.44
N ILE A 31 6.89 -2.47 -3.20
CA ILE A 31 7.22 -1.75 -1.97
C ILE A 31 5.94 -1.29 -1.26
N GLY A 32 6.03 -1.22 0.06
CA GLY A 32 5.04 -0.61 0.92
C GLY A 32 5.51 0.76 1.40
N ILE A 33 4.66 1.78 1.33
CA ILE A 33 4.99 3.13 1.77
C ILE A 33 3.94 3.57 2.81
N PRO A 34 4.36 4.03 4.00
CA PRO A 34 3.43 4.52 5.00
C PRO A 34 2.68 5.74 4.47
N CYS A 35 1.38 5.83 4.76
CA CYS A 35 0.61 7.03 4.47
C CYS A 35 0.99 8.20 5.40
N ASP A 36 0.57 9.40 5.03
CA ASP A 36 0.63 10.56 5.94
C ASP A 36 -0.11 10.26 7.27
N PRO A 37 0.41 10.69 8.43
CA PRO A 37 -0.22 10.46 9.73
C PRO A 37 -1.69 10.91 9.82
N PHE A 38 -2.08 11.95 9.07
CA PHE A 38 -3.47 12.40 9.00
C PHE A 38 -4.44 11.28 8.58
N TRP A 39 -4.03 10.44 7.62
CA TRP A 39 -4.87 9.36 7.10
C TRP A 39 -5.05 8.20 8.10
N ARG A 40 -4.25 8.17 9.17
CA ARG A 40 -4.34 7.17 10.24
C ARG A 40 -5.34 7.55 11.34
N THR A 41 -5.90 8.77 11.28
CA THR A 41 -6.94 9.21 12.22
C THR A 41 -8.22 8.40 12.04
N GLU A 42 -9.01 8.23 13.11
CA GLU A 42 -10.26 7.48 13.04
C GLU A 42 -11.22 8.03 11.98
N LYS A 43 -11.34 9.37 11.91
CA LYS A 43 -12.19 10.05 10.92
C LYS A 43 -11.76 9.72 9.49
N ALA A 44 -10.46 9.76 9.21
CA ALA A 44 -9.93 9.44 7.89
C ALA A 44 -10.11 7.95 7.55
N LEU A 45 -9.78 7.05 8.48
CA LEU A 45 -9.92 5.61 8.29
C LEU A 45 -11.36 5.16 8.03
N ARG A 46 -12.38 5.87 8.56
CA ARG A 46 -13.79 5.61 8.20
C ARG A 46 -14.08 5.87 6.72
N GLN A 47 -13.32 6.75 6.07
CA GLN A 47 -13.51 7.14 4.66
C GLN A 47 -12.57 6.43 3.69
N VAL A 48 -11.35 6.08 4.12
CA VAL A 48 -10.33 5.50 3.23
C VAL A 48 -9.81 4.14 3.70
N GLY A 49 -10.19 3.69 4.90
CA GLY A 49 -9.70 2.45 5.46
C GLY A 49 -10.31 1.20 4.82
N PRO A 50 -9.85 0.01 5.22
CA PRO A 50 -10.29 -1.29 4.68
C PRO A 50 -11.80 -1.47 4.58
N ARG A 51 -12.52 -1.10 5.66
CA ARG A 51 -13.97 -1.28 5.78
C ARG A 51 -14.75 -0.39 4.82
N TYR A 52 -14.20 0.76 4.40
CA TYR A 52 -14.81 1.58 3.34
C TYR A 52 -14.91 0.79 2.02
N PHE A 53 -13.91 -0.04 1.74
CA PHE A 53 -13.89 -0.94 0.58
C PHE A 53 -14.57 -2.30 0.85
N LYS A 54 -15.33 -2.43 1.94
CA LYS A 54 -16.06 -3.65 2.35
C LYS A 54 -15.17 -4.83 2.72
N TYR A 55 -13.90 -4.59 3.05
CA TYR A 55 -13.04 -5.61 3.66
C TYR A 55 -13.29 -5.66 5.16
N ASP A 56 -13.58 -6.85 5.71
CA ASP A 56 -13.72 -7.06 7.15
C ASP A 56 -12.35 -7.21 7.82
N LEU A 57 -11.55 -6.15 7.74
CA LEU A 57 -10.20 -6.09 8.27
C LEU A 57 -9.97 -4.74 8.94
N ASP A 58 -9.15 -4.70 9.98
CA ASP A 58 -8.71 -3.46 10.60
C ASP A 58 -7.45 -2.93 9.92
N TYR A 59 -7.30 -1.60 9.88
CA TYR A 59 -6.08 -0.99 9.40
C TYR A 59 -4.92 -1.30 10.35
N GLN A 60 -3.84 -1.84 9.78
CA GLN A 60 -2.56 -2.04 10.45
C GLN A 60 -1.47 -1.31 9.66
N PRO A 61 -0.69 -0.42 10.29
CA PRO A 61 0.40 0.30 9.64
C PRO A 61 1.43 -0.66 9.02
N ILE A 62 1.86 -0.36 7.81
CA ILE A 62 2.74 -1.24 7.03
C ILE A 62 4.09 -1.49 7.69
N GLU A 63 4.62 -0.51 8.42
CA GLU A 63 5.85 -0.65 9.19
C GLU A 63 5.75 -1.69 10.32
N GLN A 64 4.57 -1.83 10.94
CA GLN A 64 4.35 -2.86 11.96
C GLN A 64 4.28 -4.25 11.33
N LEU A 65 3.67 -4.36 10.14
CA LEU A 65 3.60 -5.62 9.40
C LEU A 65 4.99 -6.05 8.89
N ALA A 66 5.80 -5.10 8.42
CA ALA A 66 7.16 -5.36 7.98
C ALA A 66 8.06 -5.81 9.15
N ALA A 67 7.96 -5.15 10.31
CA ALA A 67 8.73 -5.51 11.50
C ALA A 67 8.43 -6.93 12.00
N ARG A 68 7.20 -7.43 11.85
CA ARG A 68 6.84 -8.81 12.24
C ARG A 68 7.48 -9.90 11.37
N ARG A 69 8.01 -9.53 10.20
CA ARG A 69 8.60 -10.48 9.24
C ARG A 69 10.13 -10.57 9.33
N ALA A 70 10.75 -9.70 10.13
CA ALA A 70 12.17 -9.73 10.45
C ALA A 70 12.42 -10.68 11.64
#